data_AF-A0A9E4J5L6-F1
#
_entry.id   AF-A0A9E4J5L6-F1
#
_cell.length_a   1.000
_cell.length_b   1.000
_cell.length_c   1.000
_cell.angle_alpha   90.00
_cell.angle_beta   90.00
_cell.angle_gamma   90.00
#
_symmetry.space_group_name_H-M   'P 1'
#
loop_
_entity.id
_entity.type
_entity.pdbx_description
1 polymer ?
#
loop_
_entity_poly.entity_id
_entity_poly.type
_entity_poly.pdbx_seq_one_letter_code
_entity_poly.pdbx_strand_id
1 'polypeptide(L)'
;SVKTFEQIGRTYLPGGAGTDVSARLLQTVPVVSAVLGSVAGLPAVQACLCHFSVMVKGTSQVFVAGPKVVEQATGQRITKEELGDERTQVKNGVVMNLAEDEADAISQVRRFLSYLPSSVWEAPPERTSDDDPDRRAESLLSVVPQDRRRTYDPHEIVRAVVDEGSFFEIGPFYGQARITGLARVGGVMSNDPRFNGGSMDIAAGEKMLRLLELCETFHLPLVYFADEPGFSVGPAQERLGIVRAGARVVTALNLTQTPYICFVVRQLYGVAGGLHWRGQGLYRRYAWPSAHG
;
A
#
# COMPACT_ATOMS: atom_id res chain seq x y z
N SER A 1 -21.42 -8.05 22.36
CA SER A 1 -20.39 -7.59 23.30
C SER A 1 -20.59 -8.28 24.64
N VAL A 2 -19.59 -8.33 25.53
CA VAL A 2 -19.75 -8.80 26.93
C VAL A 2 -20.91 -8.06 27.60
N LYS A 3 -21.02 -6.74 27.39
CA LYS A 3 -22.16 -5.93 27.83
C LYS A 3 -23.50 -6.44 27.30
N THR A 4 -23.54 -6.87 26.04
CA THR A 4 -24.78 -7.38 25.42
C THR A 4 -25.21 -8.69 26.08
N PHE A 5 -24.26 -9.58 26.37
CA PHE A 5 -24.51 -10.82 27.09
C PHE A 5 -25.04 -10.55 28.51
N GLU A 6 -24.39 -9.65 29.25
CA GLU A 6 -24.82 -9.22 30.58
C GLU A 6 -26.23 -8.61 30.57
N GLN A 7 -26.60 -7.88 29.51
CA GLN A 7 -27.91 -7.25 29.38
C GLN A 7 -29.05 -8.23 29.03
N ILE A 8 -28.80 -9.19 28.14
CA ILE A 8 -29.86 -10.07 27.63
C ILE A 8 -30.00 -11.38 28.44
N GLY A 9 -29.06 -11.67 29.35
CA GLY A 9 -29.12 -12.83 30.24
C GLY A 9 -29.04 -14.19 29.55
N ARG A 10 -28.66 -14.23 28.27
CA ARG A 10 -28.49 -15.45 27.48
C ARG A 10 -27.33 -15.29 26.51
N THR A 11 -26.76 -16.40 26.09
CA THR A 11 -25.78 -16.41 25.00
C THR A 11 -26.44 -15.88 23.74
N TYR A 12 -25.93 -14.78 23.19
CA TYR A 12 -26.22 -14.39 21.80
C TYR A 12 -25.15 -14.99 20.90
N LEU A 13 -25.57 -15.47 19.73
CA LEU A 13 -24.65 -15.79 18.67
C LEU A 13 -24.35 -14.48 17.91
N PRO A 14 -23.07 -14.08 17.78
CA PRO A 14 -22.74 -12.87 17.04
C PRO A 14 -23.13 -13.01 15.57
N GLY A 15 -23.93 -12.06 15.06
CA GLY A 15 -24.23 -11.91 13.64
C GLY A 15 -23.26 -10.92 12.96
N GLY A 16 -23.04 -11.09 11.66
CA GLY A 16 -22.19 -10.24 10.83
C GLY A 16 -22.96 -9.24 9.97
N ALA A 17 -23.94 -8.54 10.55
CA ALA A 17 -24.78 -7.62 9.78
C ALA A 17 -23.93 -6.52 9.11
N GLY A 18 -23.94 -6.47 7.76
CA GLY A 18 -23.29 -5.41 6.96
C GLY A 18 -21.84 -5.69 6.53
N THR A 19 -21.16 -6.70 7.06
CA THR A 19 -19.81 -7.07 6.58
C THR A 19 -19.85 -7.70 5.19
N ASP A 20 -20.93 -8.40 4.88
CA ASP A 20 -21.19 -8.97 3.55
C ASP A 20 -21.37 -7.88 2.48
N VAL A 21 -22.08 -6.79 2.82
CA VAL A 21 -22.23 -5.61 1.96
C VAL A 21 -20.88 -4.96 1.72
N SER A 22 -20.10 -4.74 2.79
CA SER A 22 -18.76 -4.14 2.70
C SER A 22 -17.85 -4.94 1.76
N ALA A 23 -17.84 -6.27 1.91
CA ALA A 23 -17.06 -7.16 1.06
C ALA A 23 -17.48 -7.09 -0.43
N ARG A 24 -18.78 -7.03 -0.73
CA ARG A 24 -19.27 -6.87 -2.11
C ARG A 24 -18.90 -5.51 -2.72
N LEU A 25 -18.92 -4.43 -1.92
CA LEU A 25 -18.57 -3.09 -2.39
C LEU A 25 -17.10 -3.02 -2.85
N LEU A 26 -16.19 -3.73 -2.18
CA LEU A 26 -14.77 -3.79 -2.58
C LEU A 26 -14.57 -4.33 -4.00
N GLN A 27 -15.53 -5.08 -4.55
CA GLN A 27 -15.47 -5.61 -5.91
C GLN A 27 -16.26 -4.77 -6.93
N THR A 28 -16.89 -3.68 -6.50
CA THR A 28 -17.83 -2.92 -7.36
C THR A 28 -17.50 -1.43 -7.44
N VAL A 29 -17.10 -0.79 -6.33
CA VAL A 29 -16.89 0.67 -6.25
C VAL A 29 -15.68 1.02 -5.40
N PRO A 30 -15.03 2.18 -5.59
CA PRO A 30 -14.02 2.67 -4.66
C PRO A 30 -14.57 2.85 -3.25
N VAL A 31 -13.94 2.23 -2.25
CA VAL A 31 -14.30 2.34 -0.84
C VAL A 31 -13.14 2.97 -0.10
N VAL A 32 -13.43 4.03 0.68
CA VAL A 32 -12.43 4.74 1.47
C VAL A 32 -12.87 4.77 2.94
N SER A 33 -11.92 4.63 3.85
CA SER A 33 -12.16 4.78 5.29
C SER A 33 -11.37 5.94 5.86
N ALA A 34 -12.05 6.87 6.54
CA ALA A 34 -11.44 7.97 7.27
C ALA A 34 -11.66 7.77 8.77
N VAL A 35 -10.60 7.49 9.50
CA VAL A 35 -10.63 7.28 10.96
C VAL A 35 -10.37 8.63 11.64
N LEU A 36 -11.46 9.33 11.97
CA LEU A 36 -11.44 10.67 12.60
C LEU A 36 -11.58 10.62 14.13
N GLY A 37 -11.42 9.43 14.72
CA GLY A 37 -11.60 9.21 16.15
C GLY A 37 -11.23 7.81 16.59
N SER A 38 -11.58 7.47 17.83
CA SER A 38 -11.26 6.17 18.42
C SER A 38 -12.24 5.09 17.95
N VAL A 39 -11.74 4.04 17.31
CA VAL A 39 -12.55 2.90 16.81
C VAL A 39 -12.05 1.57 17.36
N ALA A 40 -12.99 0.70 17.76
CA ALA A 40 -12.70 -0.56 18.45
C ALA A 40 -13.59 -1.70 17.96
N GLY A 41 -13.06 -2.92 17.86
CA GLY A 41 -13.85 -4.09 17.46
C GLY A 41 -14.27 -4.02 15.99
N LEU A 42 -15.58 -4.17 15.71
CA LEU A 42 -16.07 -4.19 14.33
C LEU A 42 -15.75 -2.90 13.53
N PRO A 43 -15.93 -1.69 14.07
CA PRO A 43 -15.43 -0.46 13.43
C PRO A 43 -13.93 -0.47 13.07
N ALA A 44 -13.08 -1.11 13.88
CA ALA A 44 -11.66 -1.25 13.55
C ALA A 44 -11.44 -2.20 12.36
N VAL A 45 -12.24 -3.27 12.24
CA VAL A 45 -12.25 -4.12 11.05
C VAL A 45 -12.76 -3.36 9.83
N GLN A 46 -13.83 -2.56 9.97
CA GLN A 46 -14.37 -1.73 8.90
C GLN A 46 -13.36 -0.67 8.41
N ALA A 47 -12.49 -0.17 9.29
CA ALA A 47 -11.39 0.71 8.88
C ALA A 47 -10.44 0.05 7.87
N CYS A 48 -10.33 -1.28 7.90
CA CYS A 48 -9.51 -2.08 6.98
C CYS A 48 -10.27 -2.62 5.77
N LEU A 49 -11.62 -2.64 5.80
CA LEU A 49 -12.45 -3.10 4.68
C LEU A 49 -12.64 -1.98 3.64
N CYS A 50 -11.54 -1.48 3.10
CA CYS A 50 -11.51 -0.39 2.13
C CYS A 50 -10.31 -0.52 1.16
N HIS A 51 -10.33 0.26 0.09
CA HIS A 51 -9.22 0.40 -0.86
C HIS A 51 -8.17 1.40 -0.39
N PHE A 52 -8.58 2.38 0.42
CA PHE A 52 -7.70 3.37 1.02
C PHE A 52 -8.20 3.75 2.41
N SER A 53 -7.28 3.81 3.38
CA SER A 53 -7.58 4.28 4.73
C SER A 53 -6.64 5.40 5.15
N VAL A 54 -7.21 6.41 5.80
CA VAL A 54 -6.48 7.52 6.40
C VAL A 54 -6.95 7.72 7.84
N MET A 55 -6.03 8.06 8.73
CA MET A 55 -6.34 8.40 10.12
C MET A 55 -5.77 9.76 10.49
N VAL A 56 -6.35 10.43 11.47
CA VAL A 56 -5.90 11.77 11.91
C VAL A 56 -4.98 11.66 13.12
N LYS A 57 -3.81 12.27 13.02
CA LYS A 57 -2.79 12.30 14.06
C LYS A 57 -3.33 12.88 15.38
N GLY A 58 -3.02 12.22 16.50
CA GLY A 58 -3.36 12.70 17.84
C GLY A 58 -4.84 12.63 18.24
N THR A 59 -5.77 12.43 17.30
CA THR A 59 -7.21 12.35 17.59
C THR A 59 -7.80 10.97 17.34
N SER A 60 -7.14 10.15 16.54
CA SER A 60 -7.65 8.84 16.12
C SER A 60 -6.86 7.67 16.70
N GLN A 61 -7.55 6.56 16.95
CA GLN A 61 -6.94 5.28 17.37
C GLN A 61 -7.72 4.12 16.77
N VAL A 62 -7.02 3.05 16.42
CA VAL A 62 -7.61 1.80 15.93
C VAL A 62 -7.11 0.65 16.80
N PHE A 63 -8.02 -0.17 17.33
CA PHE A 63 -7.63 -1.35 18.11
C PHE A 63 -8.69 -2.46 18.10
N VAL A 64 -8.24 -3.70 18.25
CA VAL A 64 -9.14 -4.87 18.27
C VAL A 64 -10.08 -4.81 19.48
N ALA A 65 -9.55 -4.45 20.64
CA ALA A 65 -10.31 -4.31 21.88
C ALA A 65 -9.81 -3.08 22.65
N GLY A 66 -10.71 -2.39 23.35
CA GLY A 66 -10.33 -1.18 24.10
C GLY A 66 -9.46 -1.47 25.32
N PRO A 67 -8.77 -0.45 25.87
CA PRO A 67 -7.81 -0.63 26.97
C PRO A 67 -8.34 -1.40 28.19
N LYS A 68 -9.60 -1.19 28.57
CA LYS A 68 -10.23 -1.92 29.68
C LYS A 68 -10.30 -3.43 29.45
N VAL A 69 -10.53 -3.84 28.21
CA VAL A 69 -10.58 -5.27 27.84
C VAL A 69 -9.18 -5.86 27.85
N VAL A 70 -8.18 -5.09 27.39
CA VAL A 70 -6.77 -5.50 27.45
C VAL A 70 -6.32 -5.67 28.91
N GLU A 71 -6.58 -4.69 29.77
CA GLU A 71 -6.24 -4.76 31.20
C GLU A 71 -6.89 -5.98 31.88
N GLN A 72 -8.16 -6.26 31.59
CA GLN A 72 -8.84 -7.44 32.13
C GLN A 72 -8.25 -8.76 31.63
N ALA A 73 -7.78 -8.82 30.38
CA ALA A 73 -7.29 -10.04 29.77
C ALA A 73 -5.80 -10.33 30.07
N THR A 74 -4.97 -9.29 30.16
CA THR A 74 -3.50 -9.43 30.29
C THR A 74 -2.97 -8.92 31.63
N GLY A 75 -3.78 -8.21 32.42
CA GLY A 75 -3.34 -7.50 33.62
C GLY A 75 -2.56 -6.21 33.34
N GLN A 76 -2.33 -5.87 32.07
CA GLN A 76 -1.54 -4.71 31.68
C GLN A 76 -2.41 -3.45 31.55
N ARG A 77 -2.08 -2.43 32.33
CA ARG A 77 -2.63 -1.08 32.13
C ARG A 77 -1.97 -0.43 30.93
N ILE A 78 -2.79 0.03 29.99
CA ILE A 78 -2.35 0.68 28.76
C ILE A 78 -3.32 1.80 28.41
N THR A 79 -2.82 2.89 27.84
CA THR A 79 -3.66 3.98 27.31
C THR A 79 -4.20 3.65 25.92
N LYS A 80 -5.11 4.47 25.38
CA LYS A 80 -5.58 4.28 23.99
C LYS A 80 -4.46 4.57 23.00
N GLU A 81 -3.66 5.57 23.33
CA GLU A 81 -2.56 6.08 22.53
C GLU A 81 -1.47 5.01 22.40
N GLU A 82 -1.03 4.44 23.53
CA GLU A 82 -0.07 3.34 23.56
C GLU A 82 -0.60 2.07 22.86
N LEU A 83 -1.91 1.87 22.82
CA LEU A 83 -2.51 0.68 22.25
C LEU A 83 -2.65 0.73 20.73
N GLY A 84 -2.95 1.90 20.16
CA GLY A 84 -3.33 1.94 18.75
C GLY A 84 -3.43 3.31 18.10
N ASP A 85 -2.61 4.27 18.50
CA ASP A 85 -2.48 5.53 17.78
C ASP A 85 -1.75 5.42 16.43
N GLU A 86 -1.54 6.55 15.77
CA GLU A 86 -0.91 6.62 14.47
C GLU A 86 0.50 6.03 14.46
N ARG A 87 1.26 6.14 15.55
CA ARG A 87 2.66 5.68 15.62
C ARG A 87 2.75 4.16 15.47
N THR A 88 1.67 3.46 15.77
CA THR A 88 1.53 2.02 15.61
C THR A 88 0.81 1.66 14.30
N GLN A 89 -0.35 2.26 14.04
CA GLN A 89 -1.27 1.78 13.00
C GLN A 89 -0.83 2.07 11.56
N VAL A 90 -0.02 3.11 11.35
CA VAL A 90 0.54 3.37 10.01
C VAL A 90 1.80 2.55 9.74
N LYS A 91 2.49 2.09 10.80
CA LYS A 91 3.71 1.27 10.70
C LYS A 91 3.43 -0.22 10.59
N ASN A 92 2.25 -0.68 11.00
CA ASN A 92 1.83 -2.07 10.90
C ASN A 92 0.95 -2.35 9.66
N GLY A 93 0.57 -1.31 8.90
CA GLY A 93 -0.22 -1.42 7.66
C GLY A 93 -1.74 -1.55 7.87
N VAL A 94 -2.24 -1.33 9.08
CA VAL A 94 -3.68 -1.27 9.38
C VAL A 94 -4.30 -0.02 8.75
N VAL A 95 -3.66 1.13 8.93
CA VAL A 95 -4.02 2.37 8.25
C VAL A 95 -2.95 2.74 7.23
N MET A 96 -3.36 3.12 6.02
CA MET A 96 -2.40 3.39 4.95
C MET A 96 -1.74 4.77 5.11
N ASN A 97 -2.52 5.83 5.32
CA ASN A 97 -1.98 7.19 5.41
C ASN A 97 -2.31 7.89 6.73
N LEU A 98 -1.47 8.86 7.07
CA LEU A 98 -1.66 9.76 8.20
C LEU A 98 -2.05 11.15 7.67
N ALA A 99 -3.06 11.75 8.28
CA ALA A 99 -3.43 13.14 8.06
C ALA A 99 -3.08 14.00 9.28
N GLU A 100 -2.73 15.26 9.05
CA GLU A 100 -2.44 16.20 10.15
C GLU A 100 -3.72 16.66 10.86
N ASP A 101 -4.83 16.80 10.13
CA ASP A 101 -6.15 17.14 10.66
C ASP A 101 -7.28 16.52 9.80
N GLU A 102 -8.54 16.74 10.16
CA GLU A 102 -9.69 16.23 9.41
C GLU A 102 -9.81 16.81 8.00
N ALA A 103 -9.39 18.06 7.80
CA ALA A 103 -9.46 18.71 6.49
C ALA A 103 -8.44 18.09 5.52
N ASP A 104 -7.23 17.81 6.00
CA ASP A 104 -6.22 17.05 5.26
C ASP A 104 -6.69 15.62 4.98
N ALA A 105 -7.32 14.94 5.95
CA ALA A 105 -7.89 13.61 5.72
C ALA A 105 -8.90 13.63 4.55
N ILE A 106 -9.84 14.57 4.56
CA ILE A 106 -10.83 14.73 3.47
C ILE A 106 -10.14 15.08 2.14
N SER A 107 -9.09 15.91 2.17
CA SER A 107 -8.28 16.24 0.98
C SER A 107 -7.63 14.99 0.38
N GLN A 108 -7.00 14.14 1.20
CA GLN A 108 -6.42 12.87 0.77
C GLN A 108 -7.48 11.92 0.20
N VAL A 109 -8.66 11.82 0.83
CA VAL A 109 -9.80 11.03 0.29
C VAL A 109 -10.21 11.52 -1.09
N ARG A 110 -10.43 12.83 -1.27
CA ARG A 110 -10.80 13.42 -2.56
C ARG A 110 -9.73 13.17 -3.61
N ARG A 111 -8.46 13.32 -3.24
CA ARG A 111 -7.33 13.09 -4.12
C ARG A 111 -7.26 11.63 -4.56
N PHE A 112 -7.34 10.67 -3.64
CA PHE A 112 -7.38 9.24 -3.95
C PHE A 112 -8.53 8.89 -4.91
N LEU A 113 -9.75 9.32 -4.61
CA LEU A 113 -10.92 9.05 -5.46
C LEU A 113 -10.78 9.68 -6.85
N SER A 114 -10.06 10.78 -7.01
CA SER A 114 -9.86 11.44 -8.31
C SER A 114 -9.03 10.62 -9.31
N TYR A 115 -8.37 9.54 -8.88
CA TYR A 115 -7.64 8.62 -9.77
C TYR A 115 -8.49 7.40 -10.18
N LEU A 116 -9.67 7.20 -9.57
CA LEU A 116 -10.46 5.98 -9.73
C LEU A 116 -11.75 6.25 -10.51
N PRO A 117 -12.25 5.25 -11.26
CA PRO A 117 -13.58 5.32 -11.85
C PRO A 117 -14.66 5.25 -10.77
N SER A 118 -15.90 5.63 -11.12
CA SER A 118 -17.03 5.56 -10.18
C SER A 118 -17.38 4.12 -9.79
N SER A 119 -17.07 3.16 -10.68
CA SER A 119 -17.27 1.73 -10.48
C SER A 119 -16.33 0.91 -11.38
N VAL A 120 -16.30 -0.41 -11.18
CA VAL A 120 -15.55 -1.36 -12.03
C VAL A 120 -16.07 -1.47 -13.47
N TRP A 121 -17.21 -0.84 -13.79
CA TRP A 121 -17.82 -0.83 -15.12
C TRP A 121 -17.41 0.36 -15.99
N GLU A 122 -16.61 1.27 -15.44
CA GLU A 122 -16.12 2.47 -16.10
C GLU A 122 -14.61 2.42 -16.26
N ALA A 123 -14.09 3.09 -17.29
CA ALA A 123 -12.66 3.32 -17.42
C ALA A 123 -12.18 4.37 -16.40
N PRO A 124 -10.92 4.30 -15.95
CA PRO A 124 -10.33 5.34 -15.10
C PRO A 124 -10.50 6.75 -15.69
N PRO A 125 -10.69 7.78 -14.85
CA PRO A 125 -10.94 9.13 -15.33
C PRO A 125 -9.72 9.71 -16.04
N GLU A 126 -9.91 10.17 -17.28
CA GLU A 126 -8.94 10.96 -18.00
C GLU A 126 -8.93 12.40 -17.49
N ARG A 127 -7.75 13.03 -17.50
CA ARG A 127 -7.59 14.45 -17.18
C ARG A 127 -6.61 15.06 -18.16
N THR A 128 -6.96 16.23 -18.68
CA THR A 128 -6.00 17.04 -19.45
C THR A 128 -4.85 17.44 -18.54
N SER A 129 -3.64 17.10 -18.97
CA SER A 129 -2.40 17.51 -18.33
C SER A 129 -1.84 18.72 -19.07
N ASP A 130 -1.39 19.72 -18.33
CA ASP A 130 -0.62 20.85 -18.88
C ASP A 130 0.89 20.54 -18.90
N ASP A 131 1.29 19.34 -18.45
CA ASP A 131 2.67 18.87 -18.47
C ASP A 131 3.07 18.45 -19.89
N ASP A 132 4.32 18.73 -20.27
CA ASP A 132 4.85 18.41 -21.59
C ASP A 132 5.12 16.89 -21.67
N PRO A 133 4.46 16.13 -22.57
CA PRO A 133 4.71 14.70 -22.72
C PRO A 133 6.15 14.39 -23.18
N ASP A 134 6.85 15.36 -23.76
CA ASP A 134 8.25 15.25 -24.18
C ASP A 134 9.24 15.80 -23.13
N ARG A 135 8.77 16.14 -21.91
CA ARG A 135 9.61 16.68 -20.82
C ARG A 135 10.79 15.75 -20.52
N ARG A 136 11.98 16.32 -20.51
CA ARG A 136 13.23 15.64 -20.18
C ARG A 136 13.77 16.11 -18.84
N ALA A 137 13.95 15.17 -17.91
CA ALA A 137 14.55 15.44 -16.62
C ALA A 137 16.04 15.05 -16.61
N GLU A 138 16.92 16.03 -16.84
CA GLU A 138 18.38 15.86 -16.81
C GLU A 138 18.89 15.26 -15.48
N SER A 139 18.19 15.54 -14.37
CA SER A 139 18.49 14.98 -13.06
C SER A 139 18.51 13.45 -13.04
N LEU A 140 17.73 12.79 -13.92
CA LEU A 140 17.67 11.33 -14.01
C LEU A 140 18.97 10.70 -14.51
N LEU A 141 19.83 11.44 -15.20
CA LEU A 141 21.13 10.93 -15.67
C LEU A 141 22.09 10.60 -14.52
N SER A 142 21.91 11.25 -13.37
CA SER A 142 22.79 11.11 -12.20
C SER A 142 22.07 10.68 -10.92
N VAL A 143 20.75 10.43 -10.97
CA VAL A 143 19.95 10.06 -9.79
C VAL A 143 20.42 8.74 -9.17
N VAL A 144 20.87 7.80 -10.01
CA VAL A 144 21.49 6.55 -9.54
C VAL A 144 22.99 6.79 -9.31
N PRO A 145 23.50 6.67 -8.08
CA PRO A 145 24.92 6.88 -7.81
C PRO A 145 25.79 5.83 -8.51
N GLN A 146 26.96 6.26 -9.01
CA GLN A 146 27.95 5.33 -9.58
C GLN A 146 28.53 4.38 -8.52
N ASP A 147 28.72 4.87 -7.28
CA ASP A 147 29.08 4.02 -6.16
C ASP A 147 27.88 3.18 -5.74
N ARG A 148 27.95 1.87 -6.02
CA ARG A 148 26.91 0.88 -5.73
C ARG A 148 26.57 0.78 -4.24
N ARG A 149 27.44 1.22 -3.34
CA ARG A 149 27.16 1.22 -1.89
C ARG A 149 26.27 2.38 -1.46
N ARG A 150 26.12 3.42 -2.29
CA ARG A 150 25.28 4.57 -1.99
C ARG A 150 23.83 4.30 -2.39
N THR A 151 22.93 4.71 -1.52
CA THR A 151 21.49 4.75 -1.78
C THR A 151 21.12 6.09 -2.44
N TYR A 152 19.91 6.16 -2.98
CA TYR A 152 19.30 7.36 -3.55
C TYR A 152 17.82 7.41 -3.18
N ASP A 153 17.15 8.53 -3.44
CA ASP A 153 15.71 8.65 -3.23
C ASP A 153 14.94 8.32 -4.53
N PRO A 154 14.22 7.19 -4.61
CA PRO A 154 13.44 6.85 -5.80
C PRO A 154 12.23 7.77 -6.02
N HIS A 155 11.82 8.55 -5.02
CA HIS A 155 10.77 9.55 -5.23
C HIS A 155 11.20 10.61 -6.25
N GLU A 156 12.49 10.89 -6.38
CA GLU A 156 13.01 11.77 -7.42
C GLU A 156 12.72 11.19 -8.81
N ILE A 157 12.91 9.88 -8.99
CA ILE A 157 12.58 9.17 -10.24
C ILE A 157 11.08 9.24 -10.50
N VAL A 158 10.27 8.84 -9.51
CA VAL A 158 8.81 8.80 -9.65
C VAL A 158 8.28 10.18 -10.02
N ARG A 159 8.62 11.23 -9.26
CA ARG A 159 8.13 12.60 -9.51
C ARG A 159 8.63 13.20 -10.81
N ALA A 160 9.82 12.82 -11.27
CA ALA A 160 10.35 13.30 -12.54
C ALA A 160 9.68 12.65 -13.76
N VAL A 161 9.13 11.43 -13.64
CA VAL A 161 8.53 10.70 -14.77
C VAL A 161 7.03 10.90 -14.88
N VAL A 162 6.31 10.95 -13.75
CA VAL A 162 4.84 11.16 -13.79
C VAL A 162 4.50 12.63 -13.96
N ASP A 163 3.26 12.91 -14.36
CA ASP A 163 2.73 14.27 -14.45
C ASP A 163 3.00 15.07 -13.18
N GLU A 164 3.41 16.33 -13.34
CA GLU A 164 3.76 17.21 -12.23
C GLU A 164 2.67 17.27 -11.15
N GLY A 165 3.11 17.14 -9.89
CA GLY A 165 2.21 17.16 -8.73
C GLY A 165 1.22 15.99 -8.65
N SER A 166 1.29 15.01 -9.55
CA SER A 166 0.29 13.93 -9.61
C SER A 166 0.56 12.75 -8.69
N PHE A 167 1.79 12.51 -8.23
CA PHE A 167 2.07 11.34 -7.39
C PHE A 167 1.38 11.44 -6.01
N PHE A 168 0.52 10.47 -5.72
CA PHE A 168 -0.15 10.27 -4.44
C PHE A 168 0.37 8.97 -3.81
N GLU A 169 1.24 9.11 -2.82
CA GLU A 169 1.83 7.96 -2.12
C GLU A 169 0.83 7.31 -1.16
N ILE A 170 0.81 5.98 -1.16
CA ILE A 170 -0.04 5.16 -0.30
C ILE A 170 0.85 4.32 0.61
N GLY A 171 0.64 4.39 1.92
CA GLY A 171 1.39 3.58 2.88
C GLY A 171 2.84 4.02 3.15
N PRO A 172 3.19 5.32 3.23
CA PRO A 172 4.60 5.77 3.31
C PRO A 172 5.37 5.23 4.53
N PHE A 173 4.68 4.76 5.56
CA PHE A 173 5.26 4.28 6.81
C PHE A 173 5.26 2.75 6.98
N TYR A 174 4.64 2.01 6.05
CA TYR A 174 4.57 0.56 6.07
C TYR A 174 5.34 -0.03 4.89
N GLY A 175 6.07 -1.13 5.12
CA GLY A 175 6.82 -1.82 4.07
C GLY A 175 7.72 -0.88 3.26
N GLN A 176 8.46 0.00 3.96
CA GLN A 176 9.12 1.17 3.36
C GLN A 176 10.18 0.84 2.30
N ALA A 177 10.65 -0.41 2.22
CA ALA A 177 11.45 -0.90 1.09
C ALA A 177 10.69 -0.89 -0.25
N ARG A 178 9.38 -0.63 -0.22
CA ARG A 178 8.50 -0.46 -1.38
C ARG A 178 7.77 0.88 -1.29
N ILE A 179 7.93 1.70 -2.32
CA ILE A 179 7.09 2.87 -2.59
C ILE A 179 5.92 2.39 -3.45
N THR A 180 4.69 2.78 -3.09
CA THR A 180 3.48 2.53 -3.87
C THR A 180 2.61 3.77 -3.87
N GLY A 181 1.87 3.99 -4.95
CA GLY A 181 0.95 5.11 -5.03
C GLY A 181 0.19 5.13 -6.35
N LEU A 182 -0.54 6.22 -6.56
CA LEU A 182 -1.26 6.51 -7.79
C LEU A 182 -0.68 7.78 -8.42
N ALA A 183 -0.71 7.84 -9.75
CA ALA A 183 -0.38 9.03 -10.52
C ALA A 183 -1.28 9.10 -11.77
N ARG A 184 -1.13 10.14 -12.60
CA ARG A 184 -1.86 10.24 -13.89
C ARG A 184 -1.29 9.33 -14.99
N VAL A 185 -0.73 8.20 -14.57
CA VAL A 185 -0.30 7.06 -15.41
C VAL A 185 -0.78 5.73 -14.83
N GLY A 186 -1.69 5.76 -13.84
CA GLY A 186 -2.20 4.58 -13.13
C GLY A 186 -1.48 4.35 -11.79
N GLY A 187 -1.34 3.07 -11.43
CA GLY A 187 -0.60 2.67 -10.23
C GLY A 187 0.92 2.74 -10.46
N VAL A 188 1.64 3.24 -9.47
CA VAL A 188 3.09 3.41 -9.52
C VAL A 188 3.72 2.71 -8.33
N MET A 189 4.78 1.96 -8.58
CA MET A 189 5.63 1.41 -7.53
C MET A 189 7.12 1.57 -7.82
N SER A 190 7.93 1.51 -6.76
CA SER A 190 9.39 1.50 -6.85
C SER A 190 9.99 0.84 -5.61
N ASN A 191 11.16 0.21 -5.72
CA ASN A 191 11.93 -0.17 -4.54
C ASN A 191 12.53 1.08 -3.88
N ASP A 192 12.62 1.09 -2.56
CA ASP A 192 13.35 2.13 -1.83
C ASP A 192 14.64 1.57 -1.23
N PRO A 193 15.80 1.80 -1.87
CA PRO A 193 17.06 1.27 -1.39
C PRO A 193 17.51 1.88 -0.06
N ARG A 194 16.89 2.97 0.40
CA ARG A 194 17.16 3.57 1.71
C ARG A 194 16.66 2.68 2.86
N PHE A 195 15.73 1.76 2.59
CA PHE A 195 15.17 0.83 3.56
C PHE A 195 15.52 -0.62 3.17
N ASN A 196 16.35 -1.28 3.98
CA ASN A 196 16.81 -2.66 3.74
C ASN A 196 17.39 -2.89 2.33
N GLY A 197 17.99 -1.87 1.71
CA GLY A 197 18.52 -1.98 0.35
C GLY A 197 17.45 -2.17 -0.73
N GLY A 198 16.16 -2.02 -0.40
CA GLY A 198 15.03 -2.23 -1.30
C GLY A 198 14.52 -3.67 -1.33
N SER A 199 15.00 -4.55 -0.44
CA SER A 199 14.63 -5.96 -0.42
C SER A 199 13.16 -6.17 -0.05
N MET A 200 12.54 -7.17 -0.67
CA MET A 200 11.15 -7.52 -0.42
C MET A 200 11.02 -8.34 0.88
N ASP A 201 10.63 -7.69 1.98
CA ASP A 201 10.09 -8.39 3.15
C ASP A 201 8.57 -8.63 3.02
N ILE A 202 7.97 -9.25 4.05
CA ILE A 202 6.52 -9.53 4.07
C ILE A 202 5.71 -8.23 3.95
N ALA A 203 6.12 -7.15 4.62
CA ALA A 203 5.38 -5.90 4.61
C ALA A 203 5.41 -5.22 3.23
N ALA A 204 6.58 -5.16 2.60
CA ALA A 204 6.77 -4.68 1.24
C ALA A 204 5.98 -5.54 0.23
N GLY A 205 5.96 -6.85 0.41
CA GLY A 205 5.17 -7.78 -0.41
C GLY A 205 3.67 -7.55 -0.28
N GLU A 206 3.13 -7.46 0.93
CA GLU A 206 1.71 -7.16 1.17
C GLU A 206 1.32 -5.78 0.62
N LYS A 207 2.18 -4.76 0.80
CA LYS A 207 1.98 -3.42 0.24
C LYS A 207 1.91 -3.45 -1.29
N MET A 208 2.78 -4.23 -1.94
CA MET A 208 2.76 -4.42 -3.39
C MET A 208 1.48 -5.13 -3.87
N LEU A 209 1.06 -6.19 -3.16
CA LEU A 209 -0.16 -6.92 -3.47
C LEU A 209 -1.40 -6.02 -3.42
N ARG A 210 -1.52 -5.17 -2.39
CA ARG A 210 -2.64 -4.21 -2.29
C ARG A 210 -2.71 -3.25 -3.48
N LEU A 211 -1.57 -2.72 -3.93
CA LEU A 211 -1.54 -1.87 -5.12
C LEU A 211 -1.95 -2.64 -6.37
N LEU A 212 -1.46 -3.87 -6.53
CA LEU A 212 -1.79 -4.73 -7.67
C LEU A 212 -3.29 -5.04 -7.71
N GLU A 213 -3.86 -5.44 -6.58
CA GLU A 213 -5.29 -5.72 -6.41
C GLU A 213 -6.15 -4.49 -6.71
N LEU A 214 -5.74 -3.30 -6.25
CA LEU A 214 -6.43 -2.04 -6.55
C LEU A 214 -6.44 -1.78 -8.06
N CYS A 215 -5.27 -1.90 -8.69
CA CYS A 215 -5.12 -1.61 -10.11
C CYS A 215 -5.87 -2.62 -10.98
N GLU A 216 -5.88 -3.90 -10.59
CA GLU A 216 -6.65 -4.94 -11.27
C GLU A 216 -8.16 -4.75 -11.11
N THR A 217 -8.62 -4.35 -9.93
CA THR A 217 -10.06 -4.11 -9.66
C THR A 217 -10.60 -2.93 -10.46
N PHE A 218 -9.80 -1.86 -10.61
CA PHE A 218 -10.23 -0.61 -11.24
C PHE A 218 -9.58 -0.32 -12.59
N HIS A 219 -9.01 -1.34 -13.24
CA HIS A 219 -8.45 -1.26 -14.60
C HIS A 219 -7.34 -0.21 -14.77
N LEU A 220 -6.55 0.05 -13.71
CA LEU A 220 -5.44 0.99 -13.76
C LEU A 220 -4.19 0.28 -14.30
N PRO A 221 -3.49 0.85 -15.30
CA PRO A 221 -2.18 0.33 -15.68
C PRO A 221 -1.17 0.49 -14.54
N LEU A 222 -0.10 -0.31 -14.58
CA LEU A 222 0.97 -0.30 -13.59
C LEU A 222 2.29 0.14 -14.21
N VAL A 223 2.99 1.03 -13.51
CA VAL A 223 4.36 1.45 -13.80
C VAL A 223 5.25 1.08 -12.63
N TYR A 224 6.39 0.44 -12.92
CA TYR A 224 7.34 0.05 -11.89
C TYR A 224 8.76 0.48 -12.22
N PHE A 225 9.40 1.12 -11.24
CA PHE A 225 10.81 1.48 -11.24
C PHE A 225 11.58 0.51 -10.36
N ALA A 226 12.12 -0.55 -10.97
CA ALA A 226 12.72 -1.70 -10.28
C ALA A 226 14.18 -1.45 -9.88
N ASP A 227 14.47 -1.64 -8.60
CA ASP A 227 15.81 -1.75 -8.01
C ASP A 227 15.76 -2.86 -6.97
N GLU A 228 15.60 -4.09 -7.46
CA GLU A 228 15.17 -5.27 -6.71
C GLU A 228 16.37 -6.16 -6.33
N PRO A 229 16.87 -6.09 -5.08
CA PRO A 229 18.00 -6.91 -4.64
C PRO A 229 17.62 -8.36 -4.30
N GLY A 230 16.32 -8.67 -4.17
CA GLY A 230 15.85 -9.97 -3.72
C GLY A 230 14.86 -9.90 -2.56
N PHE A 231 14.40 -11.08 -2.13
CA PHE A 231 13.65 -11.21 -0.88
C PHE A 231 14.56 -10.97 0.32
N SER A 232 13.99 -10.41 1.38
CA SER A 232 14.69 -10.25 2.67
C SER A 232 15.06 -11.62 3.25
N VAL A 233 16.31 -11.77 3.66
CA VAL A 233 16.88 -13.05 4.12
C VAL A 233 17.09 -13.08 5.64
N GLY A 234 17.21 -14.29 6.19
CA GLY A 234 17.68 -14.53 7.56
C GLY A 234 16.64 -15.20 8.46
N PRO A 235 17.06 -15.80 9.59
CA PRO A 235 16.20 -16.64 10.41
C PRO A 235 14.92 -15.97 10.93
N ALA A 236 14.95 -14.64 11.11
CA ALA A 236 13.77 -13.88 11.51
C ALA A 236 12.69 -13.86 10.41
N GLN A 237 13.08 -13.68 9.15
CA GLN A 237 12.17 -13.70 8.00
C GLN A 237 11.64 -15.12 7.74
N GLU A 238 12.49 -16.13 7.91
CA GLU A 238 12.09 -17.54 7.79
C GLU A 238 11.02 -17.90 8.84
N ARG A 239 11.18 -17.48 10.10
CA ARG A 239 10.17 -17.69 11.16
C ARG A 239 8.84 -17.00 10.89
N LEU A 240 8.86 -15.90 10.15
CA LEU A 240 7.65 -15.20 9.72
C LEU A 240 7.01 -15.82 8.48
N GLY A 241 7.65 -16.81 7.85
CA GLY A 241 7.12 -17.51 6.68
C GLY A 241 7.32 -16.76 5.36
N ILE A 242 8.45 -16.04 5.20
CA ILE A 242 8.76 -15.23 4.01
C ILE A 242 8.62 -16.01 2.69
N VAL A 243 8.96 -17.30 2.66
CA VAL A 243 8.83 -18.14 1.46
C VAL A 243 7.36 -18.24 1.00
N ARG A 244 6.43 -18.41 1.94
CA ARG A 244 4.99 -18.48 1.64
C ARG A 244 4.46 -17.11 1.20
N ALA A 245 4.92 -16.04 1.85
CA ALA A 245 4.57 -14.67 1.46
C ALA A 245 5.04 -14.36 0.04
N GLY A 246 6.31 -14.68 -0.29
CA GLY A 246 6.86 -14.52 -1.63
C GLY A 246 6.11 -15.33 -2.68
N ALA A 247 5.69 -16.56 -2.37
CA ALA A 247 4.87 -17.37 -3.28
C ALA A 247 3.53 -16.69 -3.63
N ARG A 248 2.88 -15.98 -2.70
CA ARG A 248 1.66 -15.20 -3.00
C ARG A 248 1.92 -14.07 -3.98
N VAL A 249 3.03 -13.33 -3.80
CA VAL A 249 3.47 -12.27 -4.72
C VAL A 249 3.74 -12.84 -6.12
N VAL A 250 4.43 -13.98 -6.21
CA VAL A 250 4.69 -14.69 -7.46
C VAL A 250 3.38 -15.01 -8.17
N THR A 251 2.44 -15.63 -7.46
CA THR A 251 1.15 -16.02 -8.04
C THR A 251 0.37 -14.81 -8.55
N ALA A 252 0.26 -13.75 -7.74
CA ALA A 252 -0.50 -12.56 -8.13
C ALA A 252 0.10 -11.88 -9.38
N LEU A 253 1.43 -11.70 -9.43
CA LEU A 253 2.09 -11.08 -10.58
C LEU A 253 2.03 -11.90 -11.86
N ASN A 254 1.89 -13.23 -11.77
CA ASN A 254 1.72 -14.11 -12.92
C ASN A 254 0.27 -14.17 -13.43
N LEU A 255 -0.72 -14.02 -12.54
CA LEU A 255 -2.14 -14.14 -12.91
C LEU A 255 -2.76 -12.82 -13.36
N THR A 256 -2.24 -11.71 -12.86
CA THR A 256 -2.82 -10.39 -13.14
C THR A 256 -2.78 -10.04 -14.63
N GLN A 257 -3.91 -9.52 -15.12
CA GLN A 257 -4.07 -9.08 -16.51
C GLN A 257 -3.80 -7.59 -16.72
N THR A 258 -3.53 -6.86 -15.63
CA THR A 258 -3.25 -5.43 -15.64
C THR A 258 -2.08 -5.09 -16.57
N PRO A 259 -2.25 -4.11 -17.49
CA PRO A 259 -1.15 -3.61 -18.31
C PRO A 259 0.01 -3.15 -17.44
N TYR A 260 1.22 -3.61 -17.75
CA TYR A 260 2.35 -3.44 -16.85
C TYR A 260 3.63 -3.08 -17.60
N ILE A 261 4.24 -1.95 -17.23
CA ILE A 261 5.55 -1.54 -17.69
C ILE A 261 6.55 -1.48 -16.53
N CYS A 262 7.71 -2.10 -16.74
CA CYS A 262 8.80 -2.16 -15.77
C CYS A 262 10.06 -1.51 -16.35
N PHE A 263 10.61 -0.54 -15.62
CA PHE A 263 11.89 0.08 -15.86
C PHE A 263 12.88 -0.41 -14.81
N VAL A 264 13.84 -1.24 -15.21
CA VAL A 264 14.93 -1.68 -14.35
C VAL A 264 15.93 -0.55 -14.21
N VAL A 265 15.94 0.08 -13.04
CA VAL A 265 16.73 1.27 -12.72
C VAL A 265 18.15 0.88 -12.31
N ARG A 266 18.29 -0.12 -11.43
CA ARG A 266 19.60 -0.51 -10.89
C ARG A 266 19.72 -2.01 -10.62
N GLN A 267 19.27 -2.52 -9.48
CA GLN A 267 19.42 -3.94 -9.15
C GLN A 267 18.27 -4.78 -9.71
N LEU A 268 18.57 -6.02 -10.07
CA LEU A 268 17.55 -6.98 -10.47
C LEU A 268 18.01 -8.42 -10.25
N TYR A 269 17.78 -8.96 -9.05
CA TYR A 269 18.35 -10.24 -8.64
C TYR A 269 17.31 -11.32 -8.30
N GLY A 270 17.68 -12.56 -8.63
CA GLY A 270 17.02 -13.78 -8.15
C GLY A 270 15.54 -13.87 -8.49
N VAL A 271 14.80 -14.60 -7.64
CA VAL A 271 13.36 -14.82 -7.85
C VAL A 271 12.59 -13.50 -7.86
N ALA A 272 12.90 -12.57 -6.95
CA ALA A 272 12.22 -11.28 -6.85
C ALA A 272 12.38 -10.45 -8.14
N GLY A 273 13.60 -10.33 -8.67
CA GLY A 273 13.86 -9.65 -9.94
C GLY A 273 13.20 -10.35 -11.15
N GLY A 274 13.04 -11.67 -11.07
CA GLY A 274 12.32 -12.49 -12.05
C GLY A 274 10.80 -12.25 -12.07
N LEU A 275 10.20 -11.78 -10.97
CA LEU A 275 8.74 -11.54 -10.89
C LEU A 275 8.27 -10.42 -11.83
N HIS A 276 9.20 -9.58 -12.25
CA HIS A 276 8.96 -8.46 -13.15
C HIS A 276 9.35 -8.85 -14.57
N TRP A 277 8.97 -10.05 -14.97
CA TRP A 277 8.93 -10.53 -16.35
C TRP A 277 7.62 -11.28 -16.54
N ARG A 278 6.98 -11.10 -17.70
CA ARG A 278 5.80 -11.86 -18.11
C ARG A 278 6.00 -12.35 -19.53
N GLY A 279 5.64 -13.61 -19.76
CA GLY A 279 5.69 -14.21 -21.11
C GLY A 279 4.50 -13.84 -22.00
N GLN A 280 3.44 -13.25 -21.44
CA GLN A 280 2.19 -12.93 -22.14
C GLN A 280 1.55 -11.63 -21.60
N GLY A 281 0.54 -11.10 -22.29
CA GLY A 281 -0.23 -9.92 -21.89
C GLY A 281 0.37 -8.58 -22.36
N LEU A 282 -0.24 -7.47 -21.95
CA LEU A 282 0.25 -6.11 -22.22
C LEU A 282 1.39 -5.78 -21.27
N TYR A 283 2.56 -6.30 -21.59
CA TYR A 283 3.76 -6.18 -20.76
C TYR A 283 4.94 -5.60 -21.54
N ARG A 284 5.66 -4.66 -20.91
CA ARG A 284 6.93 -4.12 -21.43
C ARG A 284 7.98 -4.04 -20.32
N ARG A 285 9.23 -4.30 -20.70
CA ARG A 285 10.39 -4.17 -19.82
C ARG A 285 11.48 -3.38 -20.50
N TYR A 286 12.03 -2.41 -19.79
CA TYR A 286 13.18 -1.61 -20.20
C TYR A 286 14.22 -1.63 -19.10
N ALA A 287 15.47 -1.38 -19.45
CA ALA A 287 16.57 -1.29 -18.50
C ALA A 287 17.34 0.00 -18.74
N TRP A 288 17.66 0.69 -17.66
CA TRP A 288 18.59 1.80 -17.68
C TRP A 288 20.03 1.29 -17.83
N PRO A 289 20.97 2.11 -18.34
CA PRO A 289 22.38 1.74 -18.41
C PRO A 289 23.01 1.36 -17.05
N SER A 290 22.43 1.84 -15.95
CA SER A 290 22.82 1.50 -14.56
C SER A 290 22.34 0.12 -14.09
N ALA A 291 21.49 -0.56 -14.86
CA ALA A 291 20.92 -1.85 -14.50
C ALA A 291 21.98 -2.96 -14.44
N HIS A 292 21.88 -3.82 -13.42
CA HIS A 292 22.72 -5.01 -13.24
C HIS A 292 21.96 -6.07 -12.41
N GLY A 293 22.28 -7.34 -12.64
CA GLY A 293 21.63 -8.51 -12.05
C GLY A 293 22.56 -9.71 -11.98
#